data_AF-A0A6I5R6Q1-F1
#
_entry.id   AF-A0A6I5R6Q1-F1
#
_cell.length_a   1.000
_cell.length_b   1.000
_cell.length_c   1.000
_cell.angle_alpha   90.00
_cell.angle_beta   90.00
_cell.angle_gamma   90.00
#
_symmetry.space_group_name_H-M   'P 1'
#
loop_
_entity.id
_entity.type
_entity.pdbx_description
1 polymer ?
#
loop_
_entity_poly.entity_id
_entity_poly.type
_entity_poly.pdbx_seq_one_letter_code
_entity_poly.pdbx_strand_id
1 'polypeptide(L)'
;MATIAVLSGVAVAGTASLVKAQSRTTFLSSGDSVTYEGYFLADEDVYASCDADCEDLDIYLYDAFTGELIASDTLVDANPIVTAPYDGDFVVEAVMVTCYAEVCEAWTDSDYGF
;
A
#
# COMPACT_ATOMS: atom_id res chain seq x y z
N MET A 1 36.86 43.73 -29.84
CA MET A 1 36.82 43.43 -28.39
C MET A 1 35.38 43.69 -27.95
N ALA A 2 34.60 42.78 -27.37
CA ALA A 2 34.82 41.41 -26.92
C ALA A 2 33.50 40.63 -27.09
N THR A 3 33.61 39.38 -27.51
CA THR A 3 32.52 38.40 -27.59
C THR A 3 32.27 37.88 -26.17
N ILE A 4 31.03 37.97 -25.67
CA ILE A 4 30.65 37.29 -24.43
C ILE A 4 29.81 36.08 -24.81
N ALA A 5 30.41 34.90 -24.69
CA ALA A 5 29.71 33.63 -24.68
C ALA A 5 29.22 33.38 -23.25
N VAL A 6 27.89 33.25 -23.07
CA VAL A 6 27.33 32.76 -21.80
C VAL A 6 26.89 31.32 -22.03
N LEU A 7 27.73 30.39 -21.58
CA LEU A 7 27.33 29.03 -21.28
C LEU A 7 26.74 29.03 -19.88
N SER A 8 25.45 28.76 -19.76
CA SER A 8 24.87 28.31 -18.50
C SER A 8 24.07 27.05 -18.78
N GLY A 9 24.74 25.93 -18.51
CA GLY A 9 24.18 24.60 -18.61
C GLY A 9 22.97 24.41 -17.70
N VAL A 10 22.06 23.57 -18.18
CA VAL A 10 20.90 23.05 -17.48
C VAL A 10 21.33 22.20 -16.29
N ALA A 11 20.74 22.44 -15.13
CA ALA A 11 20.56 21.42 -14.11
C ALA A 11 19.08 21.43 -13.74
N VAL A 12 18.30 20.52 -14.37
CA VAL A 12 16.99 20.16 -13.84
C VAL A 12 17.29 19.48 -12.51
N ALA A 13 17.05 20.19 -11.41
CA ALA A 13 16.95 19.56 -10.11
C ALA A 13 15.69 18.70 -10.14
N GLY A 14 15.81 17.49 -10.69
CA GLY A 14 14.84 16.44 -10.45
C GLY A 14 14.92 16.16 -8.96
N THR A 15 13.96 16.69 -8.20
CA THR A 15 13.67 16.14 -6.89
C THR A 15 13.19 14.73 -7.16
N ALA A 16 14.10 13.76 -7.09
CA ALA A 16 13.70 12.38 -6.89
C ALA A 16 12.87 12.41 -5.61
N SER A 17 11.56 12.29 -5.77
CA SER A 17 10.65 12.14 -4.65
C SER A 17 11.09 10.88 -3.93
N LEU A 18 11.86 11.04 -2.86
CA LEU A 18 12.09 10.03 -1.84
C LEU A 18 10.75 9.84 -1.11
N VAL A 19 9.73 9.32 -1.78
CA VAL A 19 8.55 8.79 -1.09
C VAL A 19 8.98 7.41 -0.63
N LYS A 20 9.68 7.41 0.51
CA LYS A 20 9.94 6.20 1.28
C LYS A 20 8.61 5.74 1.86
N ALA A 21 8.27 4.46 1.69
CA ALA A 21 7.52 3.66 2.66
C ALA A 21 6.38 4.42 3.33
N GLN A 22 5.42 4.92 2.54
CA GLN A 22 4.24 5.55 3.11
C GLN A 22 3.14 4.52 3.15
N SER A 23 2.67 4.21 4.37
CA SER A 23 1.40 3.53 4.59
C SER A 23 0.35 4.12 3.66
N ARG A 24 -0.42 3.25 3.02
CA ARG A 24 -1.53 3.67 2.16
C ARG A 24 -2.73 3.92 3.05
N THR A 25 -3.15 5.18 3.14
CA THR A 25 -4.34 5.58 3.90
C THR A 25 -5.52 5.80 2.97
N THR A 26 -6.70 5.35 3.38
CA THR A 26 -7.96 5.58 2.67
C THR A 26 -9.14 5.66 3.66
N PHE A 27 -10.32 6.00 3.16
CA PHE A 27 -11.58 5.88 3.89
C PHE A 27 -12.46 4.85 3.18
N LEU A 28 -13.01 3.89 3.93
CA LEU A 28 -13.85 2.81 3.42
C LEU A 28 -15.16 2.74 4.22
N SER A 29 -16.28 2.55 3.54
CA SER A 29 -17.55 2.18 4.16
C SER A 29 -17.63 0.65 4.32
N SER A 30 -18.57 0.15 5.11
CA SER A 30 -18.84 -1.30 5.17
C SER A 30 -19.13 -1.88 3.77
N GLY A 31 -18.36 -2.88 3.38
CA GLY A 31 -18.42 -3.55 2.08
C GLY A 31 -17.56 -2.91 0.98
N ASP A 32 -16.91 -1.78 1.23
CA ASP A 32 -15.97 -1.18 0.27
C ASP A 32 -14.61 -1.89 0.32
N SER A 33 -13.88 -1.84 -0.81
CA SER A 33 -12.50 -2.32 -0.90
C SER A 33 -11.58 -1.35 -1.64
N VAL A 34 -10.27 -1.50 -1.42
CA VAL A 34 -9.21 -0.79 -2.12
C VAL A 34 -8.09 -1.74 -2.48
N THR A 35 -7.43 -1.49 -3.62
CA THR A 35 -6.27 -2.28 -4.06
C THR A 35 -5.02 -1.43 -4.19
N TYR A 36 -3.87 -1.99 -3.81
CA TYR A 36 -2.54 -1.39 -3.94
C TYR A 36 -1.58 -2.38 -4.60
N GLU A 37 -0.75 -1.89 -5.52
CA GLU A 37 0.37 -2.66 -6.07
C GLU A 37 1.63 -2.37 -5.26
N GLY A 38 2.45 -3.40 -5.03
CA GLY A 38 3.71 -3.29 -4.30
C GLY A 38 4.68 -4.42 -4.63
N TYR A 39 5.99 -4.14 -4.52
CA TYR A 39 7.02 -5.16 -4.57
C TYR A 39 7.39 -5.53 -3.14
N PHE A 40 7.18 -6.79 -2.76
CA PHE A 40 7.47 -7.29 -1.42
C PHE A 40 8.58 -8.33 -1.47
N LEU A 41 9.34 -8.42 -0.38
CA LEU A 41 10.37 -9.44 -0.17
C LEU A 41 9.74 -10.73 0.33
N ALA A 42 10.43 -11.85 0.13
CA ALA A 42 10.08 -13.11 0.77
C ALA A 42 10.08 -12.95 2.28
N ASP A 43 9.06 -13.53 2.92
CA ASP A 43 8.80 -13.46 4.36
C ASP A 43 8.50 -12.03 4.88
N GLU A 44 8.16 -11.07 4.00
CA GLU A 44 7.67 -9.75 4.40
C GLU A 44 6.20 -9.81 4.78
N ASP A 45 5.86 -9.27 5.96
CA ASP A 45 4.48 -9.12 6.38
C ASP A 45 3.86 -7.85 5.79
N VAL A 46 2.66 -8.02 5.25
CA VAL A 46 1.76 -6.96 4.76
C VAL A 46 0.51 -7.00 5.62
N TYR A 47 0.10 -5.85 6.14
CA TYR A 47 -0.97 -5.78 7.12
C TYR A 47 -1.84 -4.55 6.89
N ALA A 48 -3.04 -4.60 7.45
CA ALA A 48 -3.94 -3.47 7.47
C ALA A 48 -4.43 -3.17 8.89
N SER A 49 -4.96 -1.96 9.07
CA SER A 49 -5.64 -1.55 10.29
C SER A 49 -6.69 -0.52 9.98
N CYS A 50 -7.65 -0.35 10.88
CA CYS A 50 -8.69 0.66 10.80
C CYS A 50 -8.81 1.45 12.12
N ASP A 51 -9.55 2.55 12.08
CA ASP A 51 -9.81 3.36 13.27
C ASP A 51 -10.75 2.65 14.26
N ALA A 52 -11.13 3.35 15.34
CA ALA A 52 -11.91 2.77 16.43
C ALA A 52 -13.36 2.42 16.06
N ASP A 53 -13.84 2.81 14.87
CA ASP A 53 -15.20 2.53 14.42
C ASP A 53 -15.30 1.23 13.59
N CYS A 54 -14.20 0.48 13.46
CA CYS A 54 -14.15 -0.80 12.73
C CYS A 54 -13.71 -1.96 13.64
N GLU A 55 -14.36 -3.11 13.47
CA GLU A 55 -14.07 -4.36 14.20
C GLU A 55 -13.63 -5.50 13.28
N ASP A 56 -13.77 -5.34 11.96
CA ASP A 56 -13.55 -6.40 10.97
C ASP A 56 -13.05 -5.82 9.65
N LEU A 57 -11.80 -6.13 9.31
CA LEU A 57 -11.09 -5.71 8.10
C LEU A 57 -10.36 -6.94 7.53
N ASP A 58 -10.58 -7.25 6.27
CA ASP A 58 -9.89 -8.36 5.61
C ASP A 58 -8.72 -7.83 4.76
N ILE A 59 -7.72 -8.68 4.54
CA ILE A 59 -6.67 -8.45 3.55
C ILE A 59 -6.45 -9.67 2.66
N TYR A 60 -6.24 -9.42 1.37
CA TYR A 60 -5.95 -10.43 0.36
C TYR A 60 -4.69 -10.04 -0.40
N LEU A 61 -3.80 -11.01 -0.63
CA LEU A 61 -2.57 -10.84 -1.39
C LEU A 61 -2.63 -11.68 -2.65
N TYR A 62 -2.54 -11.03 -3.81
CA TYR A 62 -2.56 -11.66 -5.11
C TYR A 62 -1.21 -11.52 -5.83
N ASP A 63 -0.83 -12.52 -6.61
CA ASP A 63 0.28 -12.40 -7.54
C ASP A 63 -0.08 -11.40 -8.66
N ALA A 64 0.74 -10.37 -8.87
CA ALA A 64 0.40 -9.31 -9.82
C ALA A 64 0.43 -9.76 -11.29
N PHE A 65 1.11 -10.86 -11.62
CA PHE A 65 1.23 -11.35 -12.98
C PHE A 65 0.12 -12.33 -13.36
N THR A 66 -0.23 -13.24 -12.44
CA THR A 66 -1.22 -14.30 -12.68
C THR A 66 -2.61 -13.91 -12.18
N GLY A 67 -2.71 -12.99 -11.21
CA GLY A 67 -3.95 -12.68 -10.49
C GLY A 67 -4.38 -13.78 -9.51
N GLU A 68 -3.52 -14.75 -9.22
CA GLU A 68 -3.80 -15.83 -8.27
C GLU A 68 -3.78 -15.31 -6.84
N LEU A 69 -4.74 -15.76 -6.01
CA LEU A 69 -4.74 -15.49 -4.57
C LEU A 69 -3.62 -16.31 -3.91
N ILE A 70 -2.67 -15.61 -3.30
CA ILE A 70 -1.49 -16.19 -2.64
C ILE A 70 -1.74 -16.39 -1.16
N ALA A 71 -2.30 -15.38 -0.49
CA ALA A 71 -2.61 -15.42 0.94
C ALA A 71 -3.80 -14.51 1.25
N SER A 72 -4.47 -14.78 2.37
CA SER A 72 -5.56 -13.95 2.87
C SER A 72 -5.67 -14.07 4.38
N ASP A 73 -6.06 -12.99 5.03
CA ASP A 73 -6.55 -12.99 6.40
C ASP A 73 -7.98 -12.43 6.40
N THR A 74 -8.89 -13.25 6.92
CA THR A 74 -10.34 -12.99 6.93
C THR A 74 -10.94 -13.34 8.30
N LEU A 75 -10.10 -13.30 9.33
CA LEU A 75 -10.56 -13.44 10.71
C LEU A 75 -11.29 -12.16 11.13
N VAL A 76 -12.24 -12.30 12.05
CA VAL A 76 -13.01 -11.16 12.55
C VAL A 76 -12.15 -10.35 13.51
N ASP A 77 -11.32 -9.49 12.95
CA ASP A 77 -10.47 -8.54 13.65
C ASP A 77 -10.13 -7.31 12.79
N ALA A 78 -9.61 -6.28 13.45
CA ALA A 78 -9.27 -5.00 12.85
C ALA A 78 -7.81 -4.90 12.40
N ASN A 79 -7.03 -5.98 12.49
CA ASN A 79 -5.58 -5.99 12.28
C ASN A 79 -5.11 -7.23 11.47
N PRO A 80 -5.66 -7.45 10.27
CA PRO A 80 -5.32 -8.60 9.44
C PRO A 80 -3.86 -8.53 8.95
N ILE A 81 -3.23 -9.69 8.77
CA ILE A 81 -1.84 -9.80 8.31
C ILE A 81 -1.65 -10.98 7.34
N VAL A 82 -0.87 -10.76 6.29
CA VAL A 82 -0.46 -11.79 5.32
C VAL A 82 1.04 -11.68 5.03
N THR A 83 1.68 -12.81 4.78
CA THR A 83 3.12 -12.86 4.50
C THR A 83 3.37 -13.16 3.02
N ALA A 84 4.21 -12.37 2.35
CA ALA A 84 4.64 -12.63 0.98
C ALA A 84 5.58 -13.85 0.93
N PRO A 85 5.25 -14.94 0.19
CA PRO A 85 6.07 -16.16 0.21
C PRO A 85 7.31 -16.09 -0.69
N TYR A 86 7.46 -15.04 -1.49
CA TYR A 86 8.58 -14.83 -2.39
C TYR A 86 8.76 -13.35 -2.73
N ASP A 87 9.96 -12.99 -3.18
CA ASP A 87 10.26 -11.68 -3.74
C ASP A 87 9.46 -11.47 -5.04
N GLY A 88 8.64 -10.43 -5.13
CA GLY A 88 7.83 -10.20 -6.33
C GLY A 88 6.89 -9.01 -6.25
N ASP A 89 6.25 -8.72 -7.39
CA ASP A 89 5.16 -7.77 -7.49
C ASP A 89 3.83 -8.44 -7.09
N PHE A 90 3.10 -7.81 -6.18
CA PHE A 90 1.81 -8.28 -5.68
C PHE A 90 0.75 -7.18 -5.77
N VAL A 91 -0.51 -7.61 -5.73
CA VAL A 91 -1.67 -6.75 -5.51
C VAL A 91 -2.22 -7.07 -4.12
N VAL A 92 -2.33 -6.05 -3.28
CA VAL A 92 -2.96 -6.12 -1.96
C VAL A 92 -4.36 -5.56 -2.08
N GLU A 93 -5.37 -6.30 -1.65
CA GLU A 93 -6.74 -5.82 -1.50
C GLU A 93 -7.09 -5.75 -0.02
N ALA A 94 -7.52 -4.58 0.45
CA ALA A 94 -8.08 -4.41 1.79
C ALA A 94 -9.60 -4.22 1.66
N VAL A 95 -10.38 -4.97 2.45
CA VAL A 95 -11.85 -4.96 2.42
C VAL A 95 -12.39 -4.62 3.79
N MET A 96 -13.13 -3.52 3.88
CA MET A 96 -13.80 -3.12 5.12
C MET A 96 -15.05 -3.98 5.31
N VAL A 97 -14.99 -5.00 6.16
CA VAL A 97 -16.14 -5.89 6.39
C VAL A 97 -17.17 -5.20 7.29
N THR A 98 -16.71 -4.61 8.41
CA THR A 98 -17.58 -3.93 9.37
C THR A 98 -17.02 -2.57 9.79
N CYS A 99 -17.77 -1.52 9.50
CA CYS A 99 -17.57 -0.15 9.97
C CYS A 99 -18.89 0.40 10.56
N TYR A 100 -18.85 0.92 11.78
CA TYR A 100 -20.01 1.46 12.51
C TYR A 100 -20.27 2.95 12.22
N ALA A 101 -19.29 3.64 11.64
CA ALA A 101 -19.44 4.98 11.09
C ALA A 101 -19.94 4.94 9.62
N GLU A 102 -20.21 6.12 9.04
CA GLU A 102 -20.49 6.21 7.60
C GLU A 102 -19.28 5.78 6.77
N VAL A 103 -18.08 6.14 7.23
CA VAL A 103 -16.78 5.73 6.70
C VAL A 103 -15.80 5.55 7.86
N CYS A 104 -14.89 4.60 7.72
CA CYS A 104 -13.78 4.37 8.65
C CYS A 104 -12.46 4.66 7.93
N GLU A 105 -11.50 5.25 8.62
CA GLU A 105 -10.14 5.40 8.13
C GLU A 105 -9.44 4.03 8.18
N ALA A 106 -8.75 3.67 7.10
CA ALA A 106 -7.99 2.43 6.98
C ALA A 106 -6.56 2.71 6.50
N TRP A 107 -5.62 1.93 7.03
CA TRP A 107 -4.21 1.96 6.67
C TRP A 107 -3.78 0.58 6.20
N THR A 108 -3.05 0.53 5.09
CA THR A 108 -2.37 -0.67 4.61
C THR A 108 -0.87 -0.39 4.56
N ASP A 109 -0.06 -1.27 5.14
CA ASP A 109 1.40 -1.13 5.21
C ASP A 109 2.10 -2.49 5.13
N SER A 110 3.42 -2.47 5.11
CA SER A 110 4.26 -3.66 5.21
C SER A 110 5.50 -3.40 6.06
N ASP A 111 6.24 -4.45 6.45
CA ASP A 111 7.45 -4.32 7.28
C ASP A 111 8.51 -3.36 6.70
N TYR A 112 8.59 -3.28 5.37
CA TYR A 112 9.50 -2.38 4.66
C TYR A 112 8.80 -1.19 3.98
N GLY A 113 7.46 -1.14 4.10
CA GLY A 113 6.55 -0.19 3.51
C GLY A 113 6.41 -0.30 1.99
N PHE A 114 5.36 0.36 1.48
CA PHE A 114 5.06 0.45 0.04
C PHE A 114 5.92 1.46 -0.74
#